data_AF-A0A2D6FCM3-F1
#
_entry.id   AF-A0A2D6FCM3-F1
#
_cell.length_a   1.000
_cell.length_b   1.000
_cell.length_c   1.000
_cell.angle_alpha   90.00
_cell.angle_beta   90.00
_cell.angle_gamma   90.00
#
_symmetry.space_group_name_H-M   'P 1'
#
loop_
_entity.id
_entity.type
_entity.pdbx_description
1 polymer ?
#
loop_
_entity_poly.entity_id
_entity_poly.type
_entity_poly.pdbx_seq_one_letter_code
_entity_poly.pdbx_strand_id
1 'polypeptide(L)' 'MALSALTIACTTIVGLSGVAMSGPVLAHSKGLYKTEAEARQRAEQIGCKAVHENNGRWMPCANERELHQQLRKQ' A
#
# COMPACT_ATOMS: atom_id res chain seq x y z
N MET A 1 -26.81 -44.26 -30.66
CA MET A 1 -27.30 -44.11 -29.28
C MET A 1 -26.54 -45.08 -28.39
N ALA A 2 -25.54 -44.60 -27.65
CA ALA A 2 -25.07 -45.20 -26.40
C ALA A 2 -24.03 -44.22 -25.82
N LEU A 3 -24.47 -43.45 -24.83
CA LEU A 3 -23.63 -42.55 -24.05
C LEU A 3 -22.84 -43.40 -23.04
N SER A 4 -21.51 -43.35 -23.11
CA SER A 4 -20.66 -43.84 -22.02
C SER A 4 -20.14 -42.63 -21.26
N ALA A 5 -20.77 -42.43 -20.11
CA ALA A 5 -20.41 -41.45 -19.10
C ALA A 5 -18.97 -41.66 -18.62
N LEU A 6 -18.11 -40.67 -18.84
CA LEU A 6 -16.97 -40.43 -17.98
C LEU A 6 -17.22 -39.10 -17.28
N THR A 7 -17.89 -39.18 -16.14
CA THR A 7 -18.01 -38.09 -15.17
C THR A 7 -16.62 -37.77 -14.64
N ILE A 8 -15.97 -36.76 -15.22
CA ILE A 8 -14.80 -36.12 -14.63
C ILE A 8 -15.31 -35.31 -13.43
N ALA A 9 -15.36 -35.96 -12.27
CA ALA A 9 -15.52 -35.33 -10.98
C ALA A 9 -14.19 -34.67 -10.58
N CYS A 10 -14.26 -33.51 -9.91
CA CYS A 10 -13.14 -32.78 -9.29
C CYS A 10 -12.08 -32.30 -10.31
N THR A 11 -11.84 -31.01 -10.51
CA THR A 11 -11.80 -29.91 -9.56
C THR A 11 -12.01 -28.62 -10.33
N THR A 12 -13.03 -27.85 -10.01
CA THR A 12 -12.98 -26.42 -10.29
C THR A 12 -11.90 -25.84 -9.39
N ILE A 13 -10.66 -25.79 -9.89
CA ILE A 13 -9.67 -24.88 -9.36
C ILE A 13 -10.21 -23.50 -9.73
N VAL A 14 -11.03 -22.94 -8.84
CA VAL A 14 -11.21 -21.50 -8.76
C VAL A 14 -9.84 -20.99 -8.34
N GLY A 15 -8.98 -20.80 -9.35
CA GLY A 15 -7.77 -20.04 -9.22
C GLY A 15 -8.20 -18.64 -8.85
N LEU A 16 -8.29 -18.40 -7.54
CA LEU A 16 -8.32 -17.08 -6.96
C LEU A 16 -6.98 -16.44 -7.35
N SER A 17 -6.91 -15.93 -8.58
CA SER A 17 -5.86 -15.04 -9.02
C SER A 17 -5.97 -13.83 -8.11
N GLY A 18 -5.20 -13.89 -7.02
CA GLY A 18 -5.00 -12.78 -6.12
C GLY A 18 -4.64 -11.60 -6.99
N VAL A 19 -5.52 -10.60 -7.04
CA VAL A 19 -5.15 -9.28 -7.48
C VAL A 19 -4.10 -8.83 -6.48
N ALA A 20 -2.83 -9.09 -6.79
CA ALA A 20 -1.73 -8.39 -6.19
C ALA A 20 -1.95 -6.93 -6.57
N MET A 21 -2.61 -6.20 -5.66
CA MET A 21 -2.59 -4.75 -5.70
C MET A 21 -1.14 -4.36 -5.44
N SER A 22 -0.36 -4.31 -6.52
CA SER A 22 0.91 -3.61 -6.56
C SER A 22 0.59 -2.14 -6.35
N GLY A 23 0.38 -1.76 -5.09
CA GLY A 23 0.37 -0.36 -4.70
C GLY A 23 1.66 0.28 -5.21
N PRO A 24 1.62 1.55 -5.65
CA PRO A 24 2.79 2.20 -6.22
C PRO A 24 3.94 2.08 -5.23
N VAL A 25 4.98 1.34 -5.63
CA VAL A 25 6.24 1.29 -4.91
C VAL A 25 6.83 2.69 -4.99
N LEU A 26 6.58 3.47 -3.94
CA LEU A 26 7.14 4.79 -3.63
C LEU A 26 8.65 4.67 -3.39
N ALA A 27 9.38 4.18 -4.39
CA ALA A 27 10.83 4.29 -4.44
C ALA A 27 11.15 5.77 -4.76
N HIS A 28 11.84 6.43 -3.82
CA HIS A 28 12.38 7.80 -3.89
C HIS A 28 11.46 9.00 -3.59
N SER A 29 10.18 8.82 -3.24
CA SER A 29 9.33 9.91 -2.70
C SER A 29 8.79 9.61 -1.30
N LYS A 30 9.59 8.97 -0.44
CA LYS A 30 9.14 8.44 0.87
C LYS A 30 8.62 9.49 1.88
N GLY A 31 8.58 10.76 1.51
CA GLY A 31 8.15 11.84 2.39
C GLY A 31 7.09 12.78 1.84
N LEU A 32 6.61 12.66 0.59
CA LEU A 32 5.68 13.65 0.02
C LEU A 32 4.48 13.01 -0.67
N TYR A 33 3.31 13.16 -0.05
CA TYR A 33 2.00 12.69 -0.46
C TYR A 33 1.21 13.75 -1.22
N LYS A 34 0.20 13.32 -1.98
CA LYS A 34 -0.68 14.24 -2.73
C LYS A 34 -1.76 14.85 -1.84
N THR A 35 -2.20 14.11 -0.83
CA THR A 35 -3.25 14.55 0.10
C THR A 35 -2.76 14.51 1.53
N GLU A 36 -3.36 15.36 2.36
CA GLU A 36 -3.13 15.38 3.79
C GLU A 36 -3.50 14.06 4.46
N ALA A 37 -4.60 13.43 4.00
CA ALA A 37 -5.08 12.16 4.52
C ALA A 37 -4.06 11.03 4.33
N GLU A 38 -3.46 10.92 3.14
CA GLU A 38 -2.39 9.94 2.87
C GLU A 38 -1.15 10.20 3.73
N ALA A 39 -0.76 11.48 3.91
CA ALA A 39 0.34 11.84 4.79
C ALA A 39 0.04 11.50 6.25
N ARG A 40 -1.19 11.73 6.72
CA ARG A 40 -1.60 11.42 8.09
C ARG A 40 -1.62 9.93 8.37
N GLN A 41 -2.17 9.14 7.45
CA GLN A 41 -2.15 7.69 7.57
C GLN A 41 -0.69 7.19 7.66
N ARG A 42 0.21 7.75 6.85
CA ARG A 42 1.64 7.41 6.97
C ARG A 42 2.23 7.88 8.29
N ALA A 43 1.88 9.08 8.77
CA ALA A 43 2.37 9.65 10.02
C ALA A 43 2.09 8.69 11.18
N GLU A 44 0.87 8.15 11.26
CA GLU A 44 0.46 7.17 12.24
C GLU A 44 1.27 5.86 12.14
N GLN A 45 1.52 5.36 10.93
CA GLN A 45 2.32 4.15 10.70
C GLN A 45 3.79 4.30 11.13
N ILE A 46 4.34 5.51 11.04
CA ILE A 46 5.75 5.80 11.36
C ILE A 46 5.94 6.46 12.74
N GLY A 47 4.86 6.72 13.48
CA GLY A 47 4.91 7.34 14.81
C GLY A 47 5.16 8.86 14.81
N CYS A 48 4.82 9.54 13.71
CA CYS A 48 4.76 11.01 13.65
C CYS A 48 3.38 11.52 14.06
N LYS A 49 3.33 12.66 14.76
CA LYS A 49 2.09 13.25 15.31
C LYS A 49 1.55 14.41 14.49
N ALA A 50 2.32 14.90 13.53
CA ALA A 50 1.99 16.08 12.72
C ALA A 50 2.20 15.76 11.24
N VAL A 51 1.44 16.46 10.40
CA VAL A 51 1.62 16.50 8.95
C VAL A 51 1.97 17.93 8.54
N HIS A 52 2.79 18.07 7.50
CA HIS A 52 3.27 19.38 7.04
C HIS A 52 2.99 19.54 5.54
N GLU A 53 2.37 20.65 5.14
CA GLU A 53 2.22 21.00 3.73
C GLU A 53 3.49 21.70 3.20
N ASN A 54 3.99 21.23 2.08
CA ASN A 54 5.10 21.79 1.33
C ASN A 54 4.68 21.96 -0.15
N ASN A 55 4.32 23.18 -0.54
CA ASN A 55 3.99 23.55 -1.92
C ASN A 55 2.90 22.63 -2.55
N GLY A 56 1.80 22.39 -1.84
CA GLY A 56 0.72 21.51 -2.30
C GLY A 56 1.01 20.01 -2.20
N ARG A 57 2.13 19.62 -1.58
CA ARG A 57 2.44 18.23 -1.21
C ARG A 57 2.47 18.08 0.30
N TRP A 58 2.22 16.88 0.79
CA TRP A 58 2.04 16.64 2.22
C TRP A 58 3.10 15.71 2.78
N MET A 59 3.76 16.11 3.85
CA MET A 59 4.77 15.31 4.54
C MET A 59 4.19 14.70 5.81
N PRO A 60 4.49 13.43 6.13
CA PRO A 60 3.87 12.71 7.25
C PRO A 60 4.51 13.03 8.61
N CYS A 61 5.38 14.03 8.70
CA CYS A 61 6.02 14.52 9.93
C CYS A 61 6.13 16.05 9.86
N ALA A 62 6.48 16.70 10.98
CA ALA A 62 6.57 18.17 11.01
C ALA A 62 7.67 18.71 10.09
N ASN A 63 8.72 17.92 9.86
CA ASN A 63 9.83 18.26 8.95
C ASN A 63 10.53 16.98 8.44
N GLU A 64 11.39 17.14 7.44
CA GLU A 64 12.14 16.03 6.83
C GLU A 64 13.13 15.38 7.81
N ARG A 65 13.68 16.14 8.76
CA ARG A 65 14.59 15.60 9.78
C ARG A 65 13.87 14.59 10.67
N GLU A 66 12.68 14.92 11.15
CA GLU A 66 11.84 14.03 11.97
C GLU A 66 11.43 12.80 11.17
N LEU A 67 11.02 12.99 9.91
CA LEU A 67 10.72 11.88 9.00
C LEU A 67 11.91 10.90 8.90
N HIS A 68 13.11 11.41 8.67
CA HIS A 68 14.31 10.58 8.57
C HIS A 68 14.64 9.87 9.89
N GLN A 69 14.34 10.48 11.04
CA GLN A 69 14.51 9.84 12.34
C GLN A 69 13.55 8.66 12.51
N GLN A 70 12.27 8.82 12.15
CA GLN A 70 11.29 7.74 12.30
C GLN A 70 11.51 6.61 11.30
N LEU A 71 11.87 6.93 10.05
CA LEU A 71 12.15 5.91 9.03
C LEU A 71 13.37 5.04 9.36
N ARG A 72 14.29 5.50 10.21
CA ARG A 72 15.42 4.69 10.71
C ARG A 72 15.07 3.78 11.89
N LYS A 73 13.91 3.99 12.53
CA LYS A 73 13.45 3.15 13.66
C LYS A 73 12.55 1.99 13.22
N GLN A 74 12.10 2.01 11.96
CA GLN A 74 11.42 0.90 11.29
C GLN A 74 12.44 -0.16 10.88
#